data_AF-A0A9D7RBT0-F1
#
_entry.id   AF-A0A9D7RBT0-F1
#
_cell.length_a   1.000
_cell.length_b   1.000
_cell.length_c   1.000
_cell.angle_alpha   90.00
_cell.angle_beta   90.00
_cell.angle_gamma   90.00
#
_symmetry.space_group_name_H-M   'P 1'
#
loop_
_entity.id
_entity.type
_entity.pdbx_description
1 polymer ?
#
loop_
_entity_poly.entity_id
_entity_poly.type
_entity_poly.pdbx_seq_one_letter_code
_entity_poly.pdbx_strand_id
1 'polypeptide(L)'
;MKKRIHELTIERLVIREPNDGRVRAVLETCGDGAVPGVRLSLLDPRGDPALVMQIDGDGAPVVHVGNPDRGVTVTISPNAVDCWSAGNIVASVRSSGDGGVVEVADGEGRVTKSSGTR
;
A
#
# COMPACT_ATOMS: atom_id res chain seq x y z
N MET A 1 0.73 -8.18 -23.20
CA MET A 1 -0.73 -8.20 -23.46
C MET A 1 -1.41 -7.37 -22.36
N LYS A 2 -1.77 -6.11 -22.62
CA LYS A 2 -2.40 -5.23 -21.60
C LYS A 2 -3.90 -5.50 -21.54
N LYS A 3 -4.35 -6.25 -20.53
CA LYS A 3 -5.78 -6.31 -20.20
C LYS A 3 -6.14 -4.99 -19.50
N ARG A 4 -6.84 -4.10 -20.20
CA ARG A 4 -7.54 -2.98 -19.55
C ARG A 4 -8.90 -3.50 -19.10
N ILE A 5 -9.13 -3.49 -17.79
CA ILE A 5 -10.47 -3.64 -17.23
C ILE A 5 -10.87 -2.25 -16.74
N HIS A 6 -11.70 -1.56 -17.50
CA HIS A 6 -12.55 -0.46 -17.04
C HIS A 6 -13.96 -0.88 -17.49
N GLU A 7 -14.91 -1.14 -16.58
CA GLU A 7 -15.62 -0.14 -15.77
C GLU A 7 -15.76 -0.55 -14.29
N LEU A 8 -15.75 0.44 -13.40
CA LEU A 8 -15.54 0.30 -11.95
C LEU A 8 -16.55 1.17 -11.19
N THR A 9 -17.46 0.56 -10.42
CA THR A 9 -18.29 1.28 -9.42
C THR A 9 -18.09 0.61 -8.08
N ILE A 10 -17.32 1.23 -7.19
CA ILE A 10 -17.20 0.79 -5.80
C ILE A 10 -17.35 2.02 -4.90
N GLU A 11 -18.54 2.31 -4.41
CA GLU A 11 -18.73 3.46 -3.53
C GLU A 11 -18.33 3.14 -2.08
N ARG A 12 -18.81 2.03 -1.52
CA ARG A 12 -18.31 1.43 -0.29
C ARG A 12 -18.95 0.07 -0.06
N LEU A 13 -18.15 -0.98 0.08
CA LEU A 13 -18.60 -2.30 0.50
C LEU A 13 -18.05 -2.62 1.89
N VAL A 14 -18.94 -2.85 2.85
CA VAL A 14 -18.59 -3.19 4.22
C VAL A 14 -18.71 -4.70 4.41
N ILE A 15 -17.59 -5.35 4.70
CA ILE A 15 -17.50 -6.78 4.98
C ILE A 15 -17.52 -6.98 6.49
N ARG A 16 -18.46 -7.78 6.97
CA ARG A 16 -18.69 -8.02 8.40
C ARG A 16 -18.42 -9.48 8.76
N GLU A 17 -18.00 -9.70 10.01
CA GLU A 17 -17.94 -11.03 10.61
C GLU A 17 -19.35 -11.64 10.68
N PRO A 18 -19.54 -12.91 10.29
CA PRO A 18 -20.87 -13.54 10.29
C PRO A 18 -21.50 -13.66 11.68
N ASN A 19 -20.68 -13.82 12.72
CA ASN A 19 -21.14 -14.22 14.04
C ASN A 19 -21.59 -13.03 14.92
N ASP A 20 -20.95 -11.87 14.78
CA ASP A 20 -21.17 -10.71 15.66
C ASP A 20 -21.41 -9.39 14.88
N GLY A 21 -21.37 -9.42 13.55
CA GLY A 21 -21.61 -8.25 12.71
C GLY A 21 -20.49 -7.19 12.75
N ARG A 22 -19.37 -7.44 13.44
CA ARG A 22 -18.22 -6.55 13.49
C ARG A 22 -17.68 -6.31 12.07
N VAL A 23 -17.33 -5.06 11.75
CA VAL A 23 -16.71 -4.76 10.45
C VAL A 23 -15.31 -5.35 10.41
N ARG A 24 -15.06 -6.24 9.45
CA ARG A 24 -13.76 -6.89 9.24
C ARG A 24 -12.96 -6.23 8.15
N ALA A 25 -13.63 -5.74 7.11
CA ALA A 25 -12.97 -5.06 6.02
C ALA A 25 -13.89 -4.05 5.32
N VAL A 26 -13.29 -3.10 4.62
CA VAL A 26 -13.97 -2.14 3.75
C VAL A 26 -13.28 -2.14 2.40
N LEU A 27 -14.05 -2.29 1.32
CA LEU A 27 -13.60 -2.11 -0.06
C LEU A 27 -14.26 -0.86 -0.63
N GLU A 28 -13.49 0.13 -1.07
CA GLU A 28 -14.00 1.43 -1.53
C GLU A 28 -13.18 2.00 -2.69
N THR A 29 -13.81 2.80 -3.56
CA THR A 29 -13.07 3.68 -4.47
C THR A 29 -12.39 4.78 -3.68
N CYS A 30 -11.19 5.14 -4.08
CA CYS A 30 -10.45 6.26 -3.54
C CYS A 30 -9.82 7.08 -4.69
N GLY A 31 -9.48 8.34 -4.40
CA GLY A 31 -8.96 9.30 -5.40
C GLY A 31 -9.97 10.39 -5.76
N ASP A 32 -9.50 11.43 -6.42
CA ASP A 32 -10.23 12.68 -6.74
C ASP A 32 -11.01 12.63 -8.07
N GLY A 33 -11.34 11.43 -8.54
CA GLY A 33 -12.22 11.21 -9.69
C GLY A 33 -11.55 11.33 -11.08
N ALA A 34 -10.36 11.92 -11.19
CA ALA A 34 -9.62 11.93 -12.47
C ALA A 34 -8.98 10.56 -12.77
N VAL A 35 -8.57 9.83 -11.72
CA VAL A 35 -7.87 8.54 -11.80
C VAL A 35 -8.39 7.66 -10.64
N PRO A 36 -9.49 6.88 -10.82
CA PRO A 36 -10.10 6.13 -9.73
C PRO A 36 -9.21 4.96 -9.29
N GLY A 37 -8.84 4.96 -8.01
CA GLY A 37 -8.20 3.83 -7.35
C GLY A 37 -9.20 2.98 -6.55
N VAL A 38 -8.76 1.81 -6.10
CA VAL A 38 -9.52 0.93 -5.20
C VAL A 38 -8.72 0.62 -3.97
N ARG A 39 -9.34 0.74 -2.80
CA ARG A 39 -8.75 0.46 -1.49
C ARG A 39 -9.50 -0.66 -0.79
N LEU A 40 -8.78 -1.68 -0.34
CA LEU A 40 -9.25 -2.71 0.59
C LEU A 40 -8.56 -2.53 1.94
N SER A 41 -9.32 -2.15 2.97
CA SER A 41 -8.84 -1.98 4.34
C SER A 41 -9.30 -3.15 5.19
N LEU A 42 -8.35 -3.91 5.76
CA LEU A 42 -8.62 -4.89 6.81
C LEU A 42 -8.50 -4.20 8.17
N LEU A 43 -9.54 -4.34 8.99
CA LEU A 43 -9.62 -3.67 10.28
C LEU A 43 -9.18 -4.59 11.42
N ASP A 44 -8.52 -4.01 12.40
CA ASP A 44 -8.23 -4.64 13.69
C ASP A 44 -9.52 -4.78 14.53
N PRO A 45 -9.47 -5.43 15.72
CA PRO A 45 -10.64 -5.56 16.58
C PRO A 45 -11.25 -4.24 17.10
N ARG A 46 -10.51 -3.13 17.05
CA ARG A 46 -10.96 -1.79 17.45
C ARG A 46 -11.59 -1.03 16.29
N GLY A 47 -11.47 -1.54 15.06
CA GLY A 47 -11.97 -0.91 13.84
C GLY A 47 -10.93 -0.04 13.13
N ASP A 48 -9.66 -0.05 13.58
CA ASP A 48 -8.58 0.69 12.93
C ASP A 48 -7.98 -0.12 11.77
N PRO A 49 -7.61 0.49 10.64
CA PRO A 49 -6.93 -0.21 9.56
C PRO A 49 -5.59 -0.82 10.02
N ALA A 50 -5.48 -2.14 9.92
CA ALA A 50 -4.26 -2.89 10.23
C ALA A 50 -3.46 -3.22 8.96
N LEU A 51 -4.17 -3.45 7.85
CA LEU A 51 -3.59 -3.73 6.54
C LEU A 51 -4.47 -3.06 5.48
N VAL A 52 -3.87 -2.24 4.63
CA VAL A 52 -4.58 -1.57 3.53
C VAL A 52 -3.89 -1.94 2.22
N MET A 53 -4.65 -2.45 1.27
CA MET A 53 -4.19 -2.70 -0.09
C MET A 53 -4.85 -1.68 -1.01
N GLN A 54 -4.08 -1.01 -1.84
CA GLN A 54 -4.57 -0.01 -2.78
C GLN A 54 -4.03 -0.31 -4.18
N ILE A 55 -4.87 -0.10 -5.19
CA ILE A 55 -4.44 -0.04 -6.59
C ILE A 55 -4.76 1.38 -7.05
N ASP A 56 -3.75 2.12 -7.50
CA ASP A 56 -3.99 3.44 -8.09
C ASP A 56 -4.61 3.31 -9.49
N GLY A 57 -5.08 4.42 -10.08
CA GLY A 57 -5.69 4.32 -11.40
C GLY A 57 -4.70 4.17 -12.57
N ASP A 58 -3.39 4.14 -12.30
CA ASP A 58 -2.38 3.63 -13.25
C ASP A 58 -2.23 2.09 -13.15
N GLY A 59 -2.91 1.48 -12.18
CA GLY A 59 -2.90 0.04 -11.93
C GLY A 59 -1.74 -0.43 -11.06
N ALA A 60 -0.98 0.47 -10.43
CA ALA A 60 0.12 0.09 -9.56
C ALA A 60 -0.41 -0.32 -8.17
N PRO A 61 -0.08 -1.54 -7.71
CA PRO A 61 -0.49 -2.01 -6.39
C PRO A 61 0.44 -1.47 -5.30
N VAL A 62 -0.15 -1.05 -4.19
CA VAL A 62 0.55 -0.62 -2.97
C VAL A 62 -0.09 -1.31 -1.76
N VAL A 63 0.73 -1.78 -0.83
CA VAL A 63 0.29 -2.36 0.45
C VAL A 63 0.82 -1.53 1.59
N HIS A 64 -0.05 -1.17 2.52
CA HIS A 64 0.24 -0.40 3.73
C HIS A 64 -0.02 -1.29 4.96
N VAL A 65 0.95 -1.40 5.85
CA VAL A 65 0.78 -2.04 7.16
C VAL A 65 0.57 -0.94 8.19
N GLY A 66 -0.62 -0.91 8.80
CA GLY A 66 -1.10 0.19 9.65
C GLY A 66 -2.01 1.17 8.92
N ASN A 67 -2.38 2.25 9.60
CA ASN A 67 -3.32 3.24 9.09
C ASN A 67 -2.57 4.30 8.24
N PRO A 68 -2.79 4.35 6.91
CA PRO A 68 -2.09 5.29 6.03
C PRO A 68 -2.39 6.76 6.37
N ASP A 69 -3.57 7.06 6.91
CA ASP A 69 -4.00 8.43 7.22
C ASP A 69 -3.47 8.92 8.59
N ARG A 70 -2.94 8.01 9.42
CA ARG A 70 -2.40 8.31 10.77
C ARG A 70 -0.90 8.03 10.91
N GLY A 71 -0.24 7.70 9.82
CA GLY A 71 1.14 7.23 9.81
C GLY A 71 1.18 5.72 9.64
N VAL A 72 1.59 5.29 8.45
CA VAL A 72 1.81 3.88 8.16
C VAL A 72 3.06 3.38 8.91
N THR A 73 3.15 2.08 9.17
CA THR A 73 4.38 1.46 9.68
C THR A 73 5.26 1.01 8.51
N VAL A 74 4.65 0.43 7.47
CA VAL A 74 5.35 -0.05 6.28
C VAL A 74 4.50 0.24 5.04
N THR A 75 5.13 0.74 3.97
CA THR A 75 4.56 0.80 2.62
C THR A 75 5.34 -0.13 1.70
N ILE A 76 4.65 -1.00 0.97
CA ILE A 76 5.22 -1.91 -0.03
C ILE A 76 4.65 -1.50 -1.38
N SER A 77 5.53 -1.10 -2.28
CA SER A 77 5.23 -0.71 -3.67
C SER A 77 5.98 -1.65 -4.62
N PRO A 78 5.75 -1.58 -5.94
CA PRO A 78 6.43 -2.44 -6.90
C PRO A 78 7.96 -2.34 -6.85
N ASN A 79 8.50 -1.18 -6.45
CA ASN A 79 9.93 -0.89 -6.50
C ASN A 79 10.57 -0.70 -5.12
N ALA A 80 9.78 -0.66 -4.04
CA ALA A 80 10.31 -0.33 -2.72
C ALA A 80 9.47 -0.90 -1.57
N VAL A 81 10.15 -1.18 -0.46
CA VAL A 81 9.57 -1.39 0.87
C VAL A 81 10.09 -0.27 1.76
N ASP A 82 9.21 0.61 2.21
CA ASP A 82 9.53 1.74 3.07
C ASP A 82 9.00 1.51 4.48
N CYS A 83 9.86 1.61 5.48
CA CYS A 83 9.50 1.61 6.89
C CYS A 83 9.36 3.05 7.38
N TRP A 84 8.29 3.34 8.12
CA TRP A 84 7.91 4.68 8.52
C TRP A 84 7.83 4.82 10.05
N SER A 85 8.14 6.02 10.53
CA SER A 85 7.96 6.42 11.92
C SER A 85 7.63 7.90 11.98
N ALA A 86 6.59 8.27 12.75
CA ALA A 86 6.15 9.65 12.93
C ALA A 86 6.00 10.44 11.61
N GLY A 87 5.46 9.80 10.56
CA GLY A 87 5.25 10.42 9.26
C GLY A 87 6.50 10.59 8.40
N ASN A 88 7.62 9.98 8.76
CA ASN A 88 8.86 10.00 7.97
C ASN A 88 9.29 8.57 7.62
N ILE A 89 9.88 8.39 6.45
CA ILE A 89 10.61 7.16 6.11
C ILE A 89 11.86 7.11 7.00
N VAL A 90 12.07 5.98 7.68
CA VAL A 90 13.26 5.73 8.50
C VAL A 90 14.18 4.69 7.90
N ALA A 91 13.66 3.85 6.99
CA ALA A 91 14.44 2.92 6.20
C ALA A 91 13.69 2.56 4.92
N SER A 92 14.42 2.28 3.85
CA SER A 92 13.87 1.75 2.60
C SER A 92 14.69 0.56 2.12
N VAL A 93 14.02 -0.42 1.50
CA VAL A 93 14.62 -1.39 0.59
C VAL A 93 14.10 -1.09 -0.80
N ARG A 94 14.98 -0.80 -1.76
CA ARG A 94 14.61 -0.41 -3.13
C ARG A 94 15.21 -1.36 -4.13
N SER A 95 14.50 -1.58 -5.23
CA SER A 95 15.02 -2.24 -6.42
C SER A 95 15.17 -1.19 -7.52
N SER A 96 16.40 -0.97 -8.01
CA SER A 96 16.65 -0.07 -9.14
C SER A 96 16.75 -0.86 -10.44
N GLY A 97 16.03 -0.44 -11.48
CA GLY A 97 16.05 -1.09 -12.80
C GLY A 97 15.43 -2.48 -12.80
N ASP A 98 15.71 -3.27 -13.84
CA ASP A 98 15.11 -4.56 -14.25
C ASP A 98 15.23 -5.72 -13.22
N GLY A 99 15.39 -5.43 -11.93
CA GLY A 99 15.59 -6.38 -10.83
C GLY A 99 17.06 -6.64 -10.50
N GLY A 100 17.99 -5.89 -11.11
CA GLY A 100 19.43 -6.17 -11.04
C GLY A 100 20.14 -5.71 -9.76
N VAL A 101 19.61 -4.70 -9.06
CA VAL A 101 20.24 -4.14 -7.84
C VAL A 101 19.19 -3.86 -6.76
N VAL A 102 19.46 -4.36 -5.56
CA VAL A 102 18.72 -4.08 -4.33
C VAL A 102 19.55 -3.16 -3.44
N GLU A 103 18.97 -2.05 -3.01
CA GLU A 103 19.59 -1.06 -2.15
C GLU A 103 18.83 -0.92 -0.83
N VAL A 104 19.55 -0.79 0.28
CA VAL A 104 19.00 -0.43 1.59
C VAL A 104 19.40 1.01 1.88
N ALA A 105 18.42 1.88 2.09
CA ALA A 105 18.63 3.28 2.41
C ALA A 105 18.14 3.62 3.83
N ASP A 106 18.80 4.59 4.46
CA ASP A 106 18.34 5.20 5.71
C ASP A 106 17.21 6.24 5.47
N GLY A 107 16.72 6.86 6.54
CA GLY A 107 15.68 7.88 6.47
C GLY A 107 16.06 9.17 5.73
N GLU A 108 17.36 9.41 5.50
CA GLU A 108 17.85 10.51 4.66
C GLU A 108 18.02 10.08 3.19
N GLY A 109 17.68 8.83 2.86
CA GLY A 109 17.79 8.26 1.53
C GLY A 109 19.22 7.86 1.16
N ARG A 110 20.18 7.86 2.10
CA ARG A 110 21.55 7.41 1.83
C ARG A 110 21.60 5.90 1.75
N VAL A 111 22.18 5.36 0.69
CA VAL A 111 22.39 3.91 0.54
C VAL A 111 23.42 3.43 1.55
N THR A 112 22.99 2.58 2.47
CA THR A 112 23.83 1.96 3.52
C THR A 112 24.35 0.58 3.09
N LYS A 113 23.61 -0.11 2.22
CA LYS A 113 23.99 -1.41 1.63
C LYS A 113 23.43 -1.53 0.22
N SER A 114 24.15 -2.22 -0.65
CA SER A 114 23.69 -2.55 -2.01
C SER A 114 24.11 -3.98 -2.37
N SER A 115 23.27 -4.70 -3.10
CA SER A 115 23.57 -6.04 -3.62
C SER A 115 23.00 -6.21 -5.03
N GLY A 116 23.79 -6.72 -5.97
CA GLY A 116 23.37 -6.90 -7.36
C GLY A 116 24.53 -6.83 -8.35
N THR A 117 24.32 -7.35 -9.55
CA THR A 117 25.23 -7.23 -10.70
C THR A 117 24.72 -6.12 -11.61
N ARG A 118 25.55 -5.11 -11.85
CA ARG A 118 25.30 -4.08 -12.88
C ARG A 118 25.46 -4.65 -14.28
#